data_AF-A0A2Z3JEI6-F1
#
_entry.id   AF-A0A2Z3JEI6-F1
#
_cell.length_a   1.000
_cell.length_b   1.000
_cell.length_c   1.000
_cell.angle_alpha   90.00
_cell.angle_beta   90.00
_cell.angle_gamma   90.00
#
_symmetry.space_group_name_H-M   'P 1'
#
loop_
_entity.id
_entity.type
_entity.pdbx_description
1 polymer ?
#
loop_
_entity_poly.entity_id
_entity_poly.type
_entity_poly.pdbx_seq_one_letter_code
_entity_poly.pdbx_strand_id
1 'polypeptide(L)'
;MNLLQILILVHVLSAVIGIGPTYFTAVLLHPRQTVPRLALGAHFAERLELFPKIGGTLAVLTGLLLVWQGHYGSLAQIWLLGSLLIYVMIQVLIVGFAVPRTKRLDAWLAAEAGRAGTLPLLQLRLLREVYGLHLAAMALGIVLFALMILKPS
;
A
#
# COMPACT_ATOMS: atom_id res chain seq x y z
N MET A 1 27.12 13.23 -5.77
CA MET A 1 26.21 12.80 -4.69
C MET A 1 27.03 12.09 -3.63
N ASN A 2 26.83 12.40 -2.35
CA ASN A 2 27.46 11.63 -1.26
C ASN A 2 26.59 10.42 -0.86
N LEU A 3 27.14 9.51 -0.05
CA LEU A 3 26.45 8.28 0.38
C LEU A 3 25.10 8.56 1.04
N LEU A 4 25.02 9.62 1.84
CA LEU A 4 23.79 10.06 2.50
C LEU A 4 22.70 10.43 1.48
N GLN A 5 23.02 11.24 0.48
CA GLN A 5 22.07 11.65 -0.56
C GLN A 5 21.55 10.44 -1.34
N ILE A 6 22.40 9.45 -1.61
CA ILE A 6 22.00 8.19 -2.24
C ILE A 6 21.04 7.44 -1.32
N LEU A 7 21.33 7.34 -0.02
CA LEU A 7 20.48 6.63 0.93
C LEU A 7 19.11 7.29 1.09
N ILE A 8 19.05 8.63 1.14
CA ILE A 8 17.80 9.39 1.15
C ILE A 8 17.01 9.14 -0.14
N LEU A 9 17.67 9.19 -1.29
CA LEU A 9 17.04 8.92 -2.59
C LEU A 9 16.43 7.52 -2.62
N VAL A 10 17.20 6.50 -2.23
CA VAL A 10 16.72 5.11 -2.17
C VAL A 10 15.56 4.98 -1.20
N HIS A 11 15.62 5.61 -0.03
CA HIS A 11 14.54 5.59 0.96
C HIS A 11 13.23 6.15 0.40
N VAL A 12 13.27 7.35 -0.18
CA VAL A 12 12.10 8.03 -0.75
C VAL A 12 11.54 7.24 -1.93
N LEU A 13 12.39 6.80 -2.85
CA LEU A 13 11.95 6.01 -4.01
C LEU A 13 11.33 4.68 -3.57
N SER A 14 11.91 4.01 -2.57
CA SER A 14 11.37 2.76 -2.03
C SER A 14 9.97 2.95 -1.44
N ALA A 15 9.75 4.05 -0.70
CA ALA A 15 8.44 4.39 -0.15
C ALA A 15 7.42 4.69 -1.25
N VAL A 16 7.79 5.48 -2.26
CA VAL A 16 6.92 5.83 -3.40
C VAL A 16 6.55 4.59 -4.21
N ILE A 17 7.53 3.77 -4.57
CA ILE A 17 7.32 2.53 -5.33
C ILE A 17 6.52 1.52 -4.51
N GLY A 18 6.78 1.41 -3.21
CA GLY A 18 6.09 0.48 -2.33
C GLY A 18 4.61 0.83 -2.12
N ILE A 19 4.29 2.11 -1.92
CA ILE A 19 2.91 2.54 -1.63
C ILE A 19 2.12 2.81 -2.93
N GLY A 20 2.78 3.18 -4.03
CA GLY A 20 2.15 3.55 -5.31
C GLY A 20 1.05 2.58 -5.78
N PRO A 21 1.23 1.25 -5.70
CA PRO A 21 0.21 0.30 -6.14
C PRO A 21 -1.08 0.29 -5.33
N THR A 22 -1.11 0.87 -4.14
CA THR A 22 -2.35 1.04 -3.37
C THR A 22 -3.35 1.95 -4.10
N TYR A 23 -2.85 3.00 -4.77
CA TYR A 23 -3.65 3.91 -5.58
C TYR A 23 -4.27 3.21 -6.80
N PHE A 24 -3.51 2.33 -7.46
CA PHE A 24 -3.98 1.59 -8.63
C PHE A 24 -4.95 0.46 -8.24
N THR A 25 -4.68 -0.24 -7.14
CA THR A 25 -5.52 -1.37 -6.70
C THR A 25 -6.93 -0.93 -6.34
N ALA A 26 -7.11 0.26 -5.75
CA ALA A 26 -8.43 0.84 -5.51
C ALA A 26 -9.23 1.03 -6.82
N VAL A 27 -8.56 1.45 -7.91
CA VAL A 27 -9.18 1.62 -9.22
C VAL A 27 -9.52 0.25 -9.85
N LEU A 28 -8.59 -0.70 -9.77
CA LEU A 28 -8.76 -2.06 -10.30
C LEU A 28 -9.88 -2.84 -9.60
N LEU A 29 -10.10 -2.60 -8.32
CA LEU A 29 -11.11 -3.29 -7.50
C LEU A 29 -12.31 -2.40 -7.16
N HIS A 30 -12.70 -1.53 -8.09
CA HIS A 30 -13.83 -0.63 -7.85
C HIS A 30 -15.18 -1.38 -7.82
N PRO A 31 -16.05 -1.20 -6.80
CA PRO A 31 -17.27 -2.00 -6.64
C PRO A 31 -18.35 -1.90 -7.74
N ARG A 32 -18.22 -0.93 -8.65
CA ARG A 32 -19.14 -0.74 -9.79
C ARG A 32 -18.73 -1.48 -11.06
N GLN A 33 -17.63 -2.24 -11.03
CA GLN A 33 -17.18 -2.99 -12.18
C GLN A 33 -18.02 -4.26 -12.41
N THR A 34 -17.99 -4.76 -13.65
CA THR A 34 -18.59 -6.06 -14.00
C THR A 34 -17.76 -7.22 -13.47
N VAL A 35 -18.38 -8.38 -13.25
CA VAL A 35 -17.69 -9.58 -12.72
C VAL A 35 -16.44 -9.97 -13.56
N PRO A 36 -16.48 -9.99 -14.90
CA PRO A 36 -15.29 -10.32 -15.70
C PRO A 36 -14.16 -9.30 -15.56
N ARG A 37 -14.48 -8.00 -15.44
CA ARG A 37 -13.48 -6.94 -15.24
C ARG A 37 -12.84 -7.04 -13.86
N LEU A 38 -13.64 -7.38 -12.85
CA LEU A 38 -13.14 -7.60 -11.49
C LEU A 38 -12.22 -8.81 -11.40
N ALA A 39 -12.51 -9.90 -12.11
CA ALA A 39 -11.62 -11.06 -12.18
C ALA A 39 -10.25 -10.67 -12.75
N LEU A 40 -10.22 -9.90 -13.85
CA LEU A 40 -8.98 -9.38 -14.41
C LEU A 40 -8.28 -8.40 -13.45
N GLY A 41 -9.03 -7.51 -12.81
CA GLY A 41 -8.51 -6.54 -11.83
C GLY A 41 -7.89 -7.22 -10.61
N ALA A 42 -8.52 -8.28 -10.09
CA ALA A 42 -8.02 -9.05 -8.96
C ALA A 42 -6.71 -9.78 -9.29
N HIS A 43 -6.60 -10.35 -10.49
CA HIS A 43 -5.36 -10.95 -10.97
C HIS A 43 -4.19 -9.94 -11.02
N PHE A 44 -4.45 -8.71 -11.48
CA PHE A 44 -3.43 -7.66 -11.47
C PHE A 44 -3.12 -7.16 -10.05
N ALA A 45 -4.15 -7.01 -9.20
CA ALA A 45 -4.00 -6.59 -7.82
C ALA A 45 -3.04 -7.50 -7.06
N GLU A 46 -3.12 -8.83 -7.24
CA GLU A 46 -2.22 -9.78 -6.58
C GLU A 46 -0.74 -9.51 -6.91
N ARG A 47 -0.41 -9.22 -8.17
CA ARG A 47 0.96 -8.90 -8.58
C ARG A 47 1.45 -7.58 -7.99
N LEU A 48 0.54 -6.62 -7.87
CA LEU A 48 0.81 -5.32 -7.28
C LEU A 48 1.13 -5.39 -5.78
N GLU A 49 0.73 -6.45 -5.08
CA GLU A 49 1.05 -6.65 -3.65
C GLU A 49 2.55 -6.90 -3.37
N LEU A 50 3.34 -7.24 -4.40
CA LEU A 50 4.79 -7.44 -4.24
C LEU A 50 5.52 -6.12 -3.94
N PHE A 51 5.02 -5.02 -4.47
CA PHE A 51 5.62 -3.70 -4.30
C PHE A 51 5.60 -3.22 -2.83
N PRO A 52 4.47 -3.21 -2.11
CA PRO A 52 4.47 -2.81 -0.69
C PRO A 52 5.29 -3.74 0.19
N LYS A 53 5.45 -5.02 -0.19
CA LYS A 53 6.33 -5.96 0.52
C LYS A 53 7.81 -5.62 0.32
N ILE A 54 8.23 -5.41 -0.93
CA ILE A 54 9.64 -5.13 -1.26
C ILE A 54 10.00 -3.68 -0.96
N GLY A 55 9.33 -2.73 -1.62
CA GLY A 55 9.58 -1.30 -1.46
C GLY A 55 9.31 -0.83 -0.04
N GLY A 56 8.31 -1.40 0.62
CA GLY A 56 8.08 -1.13 2.02
C GLY A 56 9.21 -1.61 2.93
N THR A 57 9.65 -2.86 2.78
CA THR A 57 10.79 -3.37 3.56
C THR A 57 12.04 -2.53 3.34
N LEU A 58 12.35 -2.16 2.09
CA LEU A 58 13.47 -1.29 1.75
C LEU A 58 13.33 0.10 2.39
N ALA A 59 12.13 0.70 2.37
CA ALA A 59 11.88 1.99 3.01
C ALA A 59 12.15 1.93 4.51
N VAL A 60 11.71 0.88 5.21
CA VAL A 60 11.99 0.72 6.65
C VAL A 60 13.49 0.58 6.92
N LEU A 61 14.17 -0.34 6.22
CA LEU A 61 15.58 -0.61 6.45
C LEU A 61 16.44 0.63 6.20
N THR A 62 16.19 1.32 5.09
CA THR A 62 16.90 2.56 4.76
C THR A 62 16.56 3.72 5.69
N GLY A 63 15.30 3.81 6.15
CA GLY A 63 14.88 4.81 7.14
C GLY A 63 15.57 4.63 8.49
N LEU A 64 15.64 3.38 8.98
CA LEU A 64 16.38 3.05 10.21
C LEU A 64 17.87 3.35 10.06
N LEU A 65 18.46 3.05 8.90
CA LEU A 65 19.86 3.35 8.63
C LEU A 65 20.13 4.87 8.63
N LEU A 66 19.24 5.68 8.07
CA LEU A 66 19.33 7.14 8.09
C LEU A 66 19.27 7.73 9.51
N VAL A 67 18.42 7.16 10.38
CA VAL A 67 18.36 7.53 11.79
C VAL A 67 19.65 7.16 12.50
N TRP A 68 20.14 5.93 12.30
CA TRP A 68 21.35 5.43 12.94
C TRP A 68 22.60 6.24 12.58
N GLN A 69 22.70 6.73 11.34
CA GLN A 69 23.78 7.61 10.90
C GLN A 69 23.68 9.04 11.48
N GLY A 70 22.71 9.33 12.34
CA GLY A 70 22.63 10.58 13.12
C GLY A 70 22.14 11.80 12.34
N HIS A 71 21.62 11.64 11.13
CA HIS A 71 21.28 12.77 10.24
C HIS A 71 19.86 13.32 10.43
N TYR A 72 19.03 12.68 11.26
CA TYR A 72 17.63 13.06 11.45
C TYR A 72 17.26 13.37 12.91
N GLY A 73 18.26 13.49 13.79
CA GLY A 73 18.03 13.76 15.21
C GLY A 73 17.40 12.58 15.94
N SER A 74 16.69 12.88 17.04
CA SER A 74 16.01 11.87 17.85
C SER A 74 14.77 11.30 17.15
N LEU A 75 14.54 9.99 17.31
CA LEU A 75 13.28 9.33 16.90
C LEU A 75 12.03 9.99 17.49
N ALA A 76 12.16 10.79 18.55
CA ALA A 76 11.07 11.53 19.18
C ALA A 76 10.57 12.74 18.36
N GLN A 77 11.21 13.08 17.24
CA GLN A 77 10.68 14.11 16.35
C GLN A 77 9.32 13.68 15.79
N ILE A 78 8.31 14.55 15.96
CA ILE A 78 6.91 14.25 15.64
C ILE A 78 6.75 13.79 14.19
N TRP A 79 7.45 14.42 13.24
CA TRP A 79 7.37 14.05 11.83
C TRP A 79 7.98 12.66 11.56
N LEU A 80 9.03 12.28 12.28
CA LEU A 80 9.72 11.00 12.10
C LEU A 80 8.91 9.86 12.71
N LEU A 81 8.51 10.00 13.98
CA LEU A 81 7.66 9.03 14.65
C LEU A 81 6.29 8.91 13.97
N GLY A 82 5.69 10.05 13.58
CA GLY A 82 4.43 10.09 12.85
C GLY A 82 4.51 9.38 11.51
N SER A 83 5.58 9.64 10.73
CA SER A 83 5.80 8.94 9.46
C SER A 83 5.95 7.43 9.65
N LEU A 84 6.71 7.00 10.66
CA LEU A 84 6.89 5.58 10.97
C LEU A 84 5.57 4.91 11.37
N LEU A 85 4.78 5.56 12.23
CA LEU A 85 3.49 5.04 12.69
C LEU A 85 2.49 4.93 11.53
N ILE A 86 2.38 5.98 10.72
CA ILE A 86 1.51 5.98 9.52
C ILE A 86 1.95 4.86 8.57
N TYR A 87 3.25 4.73 8.34
CA TYR A 87 3.80 3.70 7.48
C TYR A 87 3.45 2.28 7.98
N VAL A 88 3.63 2.00 9.28
CA VAL A 88 3.26 0.70 9.88
C VAL A 88 1.75 0.46 9.73
N MET A 89 0.92 1.48 9.95
CA MET A 89 -0.52 1.37 9.78
C MET A 89 -0.91 1.03 8.33
N ILE A 90 -0.27 1.67 7.33
CA ILE A 90 -0.46 1.31 5.91
C ILE A 90 -0.11 -0.16 5.68
N GLN A 91 1.02 -0.64 6.20
CA GLN A 91 1.43 -2.05 6.04
C GLN A 91 0.43 -3.02 6.67
N VAL A 92 -0.07 -2.72 7.86
CA VAL A 92 -1.10 -3.54 8.52
C VAL A 92 -2.40 -3.55 7.70
N LEU A 93 -2.86 -2.40 7.22
CA LEU A 93 -4.08 -2.30 6.40
C LEU A 93 -3.95 -3.07 5.09
N ILE A 94 -2.81 -2.94 4.40
CA ILE A 94 -2.61 -3.57 3.09
C ILE A 94 -2.22 -5.04 3.25
N VAL A 95 -1.04 -5.32 3.82
CA VAL A 95 -0.50 -6.69 3.89
C VAL A 95 -1.29 -7.54 4.88
N GLY A 96 -1.68 -6.97 6.02
CA GLY A 96 -2.41 -7.70 7.05
C GLY A 96 -3.89 -7.93 6.72
N PHE A 97 -4.55 -6.99 6.05
CA PHE A 97 -6.00 -7.04 5.87
C PHE A 97 -6.48 -7.05 4.42
N ALA A 98 -5.96 -6.19 3.55
CA ALA A 98 -6.45 -6.08 2.18
C ALA A 98 -6.01 -7.30 1.35
N VAL A 99 -4.73 -7.66 1.40
CA VAL A 99 -4.14 -8.78 0.65
C VAL A 99 -4.88 -10.10 0.87
N PRO A 100 -5.11 -10.58 2.11
CA PRO A 100 -5.82 -11.85 2.31
C PRO A 100 -7.26 -11.82 1.78
N ARG A 101 -7.92 -10.67 1.86
CA ARG A 101 -9.29 -10.49 1.38
C ARG A 101 -9.35 -10.45 -0.16
N THR A 102 -8.40 -9.77 -0.80
CA THR A 102 -8.26 -9.76 -2.26
C THR A 102 -8.03 -11.18 -2.78
N LYS A 103 -7.16 -11.98 -2.15
CA LYS A 103 -6.94 -13.38 -2.55
C LYS A 103 -8.18 -14.26 -2.43
N ARG A 104 -8.98 -14.07 -1.37
CA ARG A 104 -10.27 -14.77 -1.23
C ARG A 104 -11.26 -14.38 -2.33
N LEU A 105 -11.31 -13.09 -2.67
CA LEU A 105 -12.14 -12.58 -3.75
C LEU A 105 -11.69 -13.14 -5.11
N ASP A 106 -10.38 -13.14 -5.38
CA ASP A 106 -9.79 -13.65 -6.61
C ASP A 106 -10.06 -15.14 -6.80
N ALA A 107 -9.87 -15.95 -5.74
CA ALA A 107 -10.18 -17.38 -5.78
C ALA A 107 -11.65 -17.66 -6.14
N TRP A 108 -12.58 -16.85 -5.60
CA TRP A 108 -14.00 -16.97 -5.94
C TRP A 108 -14.28 -16.53 -7.39
N LEU A 109 -13.67 -15.42 -7.83
CA LEU A 109 -13.80 -14.93 -9.20
C LEU A 109 -13.25 -15.94 -10.21
N ALA A 110 -12.12 -16.58 -9.94
CA ALA A 110 -11.56 -17.61 -10.79
C ALA A 110 -12.50 -18.83 -10.95
N ALA A 111 -13.23 -19.19 -9.90
CA ALA A 111 -14.17 -20.32 -9.91
C ALA A 111 -15.50 -19.99 -10.61
N GLU A 112 -16.03 -18.78 -10.41
CA GLU A 112 -17.43 -18.47 -10.73
C GLU A 112 -17.64 -17.28 -11.69
N ALA A 113 -16.60 -16.53 -12.09
CA ALA A 113 -16.77 -15.34 -12.92
C ALA A 113 -17.40 -15.62 -14.30
N GLY A 114 -17.21 -16.82 -14.85
CA GLY A 114 -17.84 -17.24 -16.11
C GLY A 114 -19.31 -17.61 -15.98
N ARG A 115 -19.82 -17.82 -14.76
CA ARG A 115 -21.20 -18.28 -14.49
C ARG A 115 -22.05 -17.20 -13.82
N ALA A 116 -21.43 -16.28 -13.08
CA ALA A 116 -22.11 -15.25 -12.33
C ALA A 116 -22.24 -13.94 -13.13
N GLY A 117 -23.47 -13.55 -13.47
CA GLY A 117 -23.75 -12.24 -14.07
C GLY A 117 -23.55 -11.06 -13.10
N THR A 118 -23.67 -11.32 -11.79
CA THR A 118 -23.53 -10.32 -10.71
C THR A 118 -22.82 -10.90 -9.50
N LEU A 119 -22.11 -10.05 -8.75
CA LEU A 119 -21.51 -10.43 -7.46
C LEU A 119 -22.59 -10.73 -6.41
N PRO A 120 -22.56 -11.90 -5.75
CA PRO A 120 -23.42 -12.14 -4.60
C PRO A 120 -23.07 -11.19 -3.45
N LEU A 121 -24.02 -10.99 -2.53
CA LEU A 121 -23.91 -9.99 -1.45
C LEU A 121 -22.65 -10.16 -0.57
N LEU A 122 -22.24 -11.40 -0.31
CA LEU A 122 -21.06 -11.70 0.49
C LEU A 122 -19.78 -11.19 -0.18
N GLN A 123 -19.61 -11.48 -1.47
CA GLN A 123 -18.44 -11.06 -2.24
C GLN A 123 -18.46 -9.56 -2.53
N LEU A 124 -19.65 -8.98 -2.74
CA LEU A 124 -19.80 -7.53 -2.87
C LEU A 124 -19.38 -6.80 -1.58
N ARG A 125 -19.74 -7.34 -0.41
CA ARG A 125 -19.27 -6.81 0.88
C ARG A 125 -17.75 -6.91 1.00
N LEU A 126 -17.19 -8.08 0.69
CA LEU A 126 -15.74 -8.30 0.71
C LEU A 126 -15.01 -7.32 -0.21
N LEU A 127 -15.51 -7.10 -1.43
CA LEU A 127 -14.98 -6.14 -2.39
C LEU A 127 -15.01 -4.71 -1.84
N ARG A 128 -16.11 -4.30 -1.22
CA ARG A 128 -16.23 -2.96 -0.58
C ARG A 128 -15.26 -2.80 0.59
N GLU A 129 -15.05 -3.83 1.40
CA GLU A 129 -14.06 -3.82 2.47
C GLU A 129 -12.64 -3.65 1.91
N VAL A 130 -12.27 -4.42 0.89
CA VAL A 130 -10.96 -4.30 0.22
C VAL A 130 -10.79 -2.91 -0.38
N TYR A 131 -11.80 -2.39 -1.07
CA TYR A 131 -11.79 -1.06 -1.65
C TYR A 131 -11.60 0.03 -0.56
N GLY A 132 -12.34 -0.06 0.55
CA GLY A 132 -12.22 0.86 1.68
C GLY A 132 -10.83 0.84 2.32
N LEU A 133 -10.23 -0.34 2.50
CA LEU A 133 -8.87 -0.48 3.02
C LEU A 133 -7.83 0.22 2.12
N HIS A 134 -7.98 0.10 0.79
CA HIS A 134 -7.10 0.79 -0.14
C HIS A 134 -7.30 2.30 -0.13
N LEU A 135 -8.54 2.80 -0.05
CA LEU A 135 -8.79 4.24 0.10
C LEU A 135 -8.18 4.80 1.38
N ALA A 136 -8.30 4.08 2.51
CA ALA A 136 -7.67 4.46 3.76
C ALA A 136 -6.14 4.49 3.62
N ALA A 137 -5.55 3.46 3.01
CA ALA A 137 -4.10 3.42 2.76
C ALA A 137 -3.63 4.54 1.83
N MET A 138 -4.41 4.91 0.80
CA MET A 138 -4.10 6.04 -0.08
C MET A 138 -4.10 7.36 0.70
N ALA A 139 -5.13 7.61 1.50
CA ALA A 139 -5.20 8.82 2.32
C ALA A 139 -4.01 8.92 3.28
N LEU A 140 -3.67 7.82 3.96
CA LEU A 140 -2.49 7.73 4.81
C LEU A 140 -1.18 7.91 4.04
N GLY A 141 -1.09 7.36 2.83
CA GLY A 141 0.07 7.51 1.94
C GLY A 141 0.31 8.96 1.55
N ILE A 142 -0.76 9.72 1.27
CA ILE A 142 -0.67 11.17 1.00
C ILE A 142 -0.11 11.90 2.22
N VAL A 143 -0.64 11.62 3.41
CA VAL A 143 -0.15 12.23 4.66
C VAL A 143 1.31 11.87 4.90
N LEU A 144 1.70 10.61 4.69
CA LEU A 144 3.08 10.16 4.82
C LEU A 144 4.02 10.92 3.88
N PHE A 145 3.67 11.04 2.60
CA PHE A 145 4.50 11.79 1.64
C PHE A 145 4.56 13.27 1.99
N ALA A 146 3.46 13.87 2.46
CA ALA A 146 3.48 15.24 2.96
C ALA A 146 4.47 15.41 4.12
N LEU A 147 4.50 14.49 5.09
CA LEU A 147 5.48 14.51 6.19
C LEU A 147 6.93 14.34 5.70
N MET A 148 7.16 13.48 4.71
CA MET A 148 8.50 13.28 4.15
C MET A 148 9.01 14.50 3.36
N ILE A 149 8.12 15.19 2.66
CA ILE A 149 8.45 16.37 1.83
C ILE A 149 8.57 17.63 2.68
N LEU A 150 7.60 17.87 3.57
CA LEU A 150 7.51 19.07 4.42
C LEU A 150 8.32 18.94 5.71
N LYS A 151 9.19 17.92 5.82
CA LYS A 151 9.99 17.72 7.03
C LYS A 151 10.71 19.04 7.40
N PRO A 152 10.75 19.42 8.68
CA PRO A 152 11.51 20.58 9.11
C PRO A 152 12.99 20.41 8.71
N SER A 153 13.57 21.45 8.11
CA SER A 153 15.01 21.54 7.81
C SER A 153 15.83 21.77 9.07
#